data_AF-A0A9P8I0C4-F1
#
_entry.id   AF-A0A9P8I0C4-F1
#
_cell.length_a   1.000
_cell.length_b   1.000
_cell.length_c   1.000
_cell.angle_alpha   90.00
_cell.angle_beta   90.00
_cell.angle_gamma   90.00
#
_symmetry.space_group_name_H-M   'P 1'
#
loop_
_entity.id
_entity.type
_entity.pdbx_description
1 polymer ?
#
loop_
_entity_poly.entity_id
_entity_poly.type
_entity_poly.pdbx_seq_one_letter_code
_entity_poly.pdbx_strand_id
1 'polypeptide(L)'
;IGGSLAKLVYFSREPGSTEPGGRLNFITFETEKIDTCLDFMKQLQIKQQKLNGSRPGELCVMATGGGAYKYYDKIREVLGVEVLREDEMECLIIGLDFFITEIPEEVFTYSENDPMHFSEARPDIYPYLLVNIGSGVSMIKVSGPTQYQRIGGTSLGGGTLWGLLSLLTGARTFDDMLSMAERGDNAAVDMLVGDIYGTDYSKIGLKSSTIASSFGKVFKMKREAEREAEDGGGSTYREDGLANGDGSNSSSRPSRRKFGPEDVSRSLLYAIR
;
A
#
# COMPACT_ATOMS: atom_id res chain seq x y z
N ILE A 1 -6.26 8.06 11.94
CA ILE A 1 -6.80 8.38 10.59
C ILE A 1 -5.65 8.78 9.68
N GLY A 2 -5.34 7.95 8.67
CA GLY A 2 -4.26 8.20 7.72
C GLY A 2 -4.73 8.95 6.47
N GLY A 3 -3.82 9.09 5.49
CA GLY A 3 -4.09 9.78 4.24
C GLY A 3 -5.24 9.15 3.44
N SER A 4 -5.20 7.83 3.28
CA SER A 4 -6.18 7.10 2.45
C SER A 4 -7.14 6.22 3.23
N LEU A 5 -6.79 5.83 4.47
CA LEU A 5 -7.61 4.93 5.30
C LEU A 5 -7.82 5.48 6.71
N ALA A 6 -9.04 5.36 7.22
CA ALA A 6 -9.39 5.51 8.63
C ALA A 6 -9.56 4.12 9.25
N LYS A 7 -8.77 3.81 10.28
CA LYS A 7 -8.90 2.58 11.07
C LYS A 7 -9.58 2.92 12.38
N LEU A 8 -10.63 2.19 12.71
CA LEU A 8 -11.41 2.35 13.93
C LEU A 8 -11.27 1.09 14.77
N VAL A 9 -10.89 1.28 16.03
CA VAL A 9 -10.84 0.24 17.06
C VAL A 9 -11.89 0.57 18.10
N TYR A 10 -12.72 -0.39 18.48
CA TYR A 10 -13.72 -0.19 19.52
C TYR A 10 -13.99 -1.46 20.32
N PHE A 11 -14.27 -1.28 21.60
CA PHE A 11 -14.61 -2.38 22.50
C PHE A 11 -16.13 -2.55 22.59
N SER A 12 -16.60 -3.78 22.53
CA SER A 12 -18.02 -4.11 22.70
C SER A 12 -18.20 -5.29 23.65
N ARG A 13 -19.20 -5.25 24.54
CA ARG A 13 -19.55 -6.41 25.37
C ARG A 13 -19.99 -7.61 24.52
N GLU A 14 -19.68 -8.81 24.99
CA GLU A 14 -20.21 -10.02 24.38
C GLU A 14 -21.73 -10.11 24.56
N PRO A 15 -22.50 -10.41 23.49
CA PRO A 15 -23.94 -10.58 23.61
C PRO A 15 -24.29 -11.69 24.62
N GLY A 16 -25.01 -11.32 25.69
CA GLY A 16 -25.49 -12.28 26.68
C GLY A 16 -24.51 -12.64 27.81
N SER A 17 -23.29 -12.08 27.83
CA SER A 17 -22.35 -12.26 28.94
C SER A 17 -22.56 -11.23 30.05
N THR A 18 -22.60 -11.70 31.30
CA THR A 18 -22.57 -10.84 32.51
C THR A 18 -21.16 -10.70 33.08
N GLU A 19 -20.17 -11.37 32.50
CA GLU A 19 -18.79 -11.32 32.98
C GLU A 19 -18.10 -10.00 32.58
N PRO A 20 -17.15 -9.52 33.40
CA PRO A 20 -16.30 -8.40 33.02
C PRO A 20 -15.43 -8.79 31.83
N GLY A 21 -15.74 -8.23 30.66
CA GLY A 21 -15.03 -8.55 29.42
C GLY A 21 -15.76 -8.09 28.16
N GLY A 22 -15.23 -8.46 26.99
CA GLY A 22 -15.77 -8.07 25.71
C GLY A 22 -14.82 -8.33 24.55
N ARG A 23 -15.18 -7.80 23.39
CA ARG A 23 -14.46 -7.96 22.13
C ARG A 23 -13.84 -6.65 21.71
N LEU A 24 -12.57 -6.70 21.33
CA LEU A 24 -11.89 -5.63 20.62
C LEU A 24 -12.19 -5.80 19.12
N ASN A 25 -12.82 -4.82 18.51
CA ASN A 25 -13.25 -4.87 17.11
C ASN A 25 -12.38 -3.93 16.27
N PHE A 26 -12.08 -4.36 15.05
CA PHE A 26 -11.28 -3.61 14.08
C PHE A 26 -12.10 -3.42 12.82
N ILE A 27 -12.18 -2.18 12.33
CA ILE A 27 -12.82 -1.87 11.06
C ILE A 27 -12.04 -0.77 10.34
N THR A 28 -11.96 -0.89 9.02
CA THR A 28 -11.25 0.07 8.18
C THR A 28 -12.21 0.69 7.18
N PHE A 29 -12.08 2.00 6.98
CA PHE A 29 -12.82 2.78 6.00
C PHE A 29 -11.84 3.53 5.10
N GLU A 30 -12.24 3.76 3.85
CA GLU A 30 -11.55 4.72 2.99
C GLU A 30 -11.74 6.14 3.55
N THR A 31 -10.66 6.91 3.66
CA THR A 31 -10.69 8.29 4.18
C THR A 31 -11.54 9.20 3.28
N GLU A 32 -11.69 8.88 1.99
CA GLU A 32 -12.61 9.59 1.09
C GLU A 32 -14.09 9.41 1.48
N LYS A 33 -14.43 8.29 2.11
CA LYS A 33 -15.76 7.95 2.63
C LYS A 33 -15.82 8.15 4.15
N ILE A 34 -15.17 9.20 4.67
CA ILE A 34 -15.11 9.45 6.11
C ILE A 34 -16.50 9.56 6.74
N ASP A 35 -17.49 10.08 6.01
CA ASP A 35 -18.88 10.17 6.49
C ASP A 35 -19.46 8.80 6.86
N THR A 36 -19.17 7.75 6.08
CA THR A 36 -19.59 6.38 6.40
C THR A 36 -18.98 5.88 7.71
N CYS A 37 -17.72 6.24 7.99
CA CYS A 37 -17.08 5.95 9.27
C CYS A 37 -17.78 6.67 10.43
N LEU A 38 -18.09 7.96 10.26
CA LEU A 38 -18.75 8.77 11.29
C LEU A 38 -20.18 8.30 11.57
N ASP A 39 -20.93 7.92 10.52
CA ASP A 39 -22.27 7.34 10.66
C ASP A 39 -22.22 6.03 11.45
N PHE A 40 -21.23 5.17 11.17
CA PHE A 40 -21.00 3.95 11.92
C PHE A 40 -20.67 4.24 13.39
N MET A 41 -19.77 5.19 13.67
CA MET A 41 -19.45 5.63 15.04
C MET A 41 -20.68 6.16 15.77
N LYS A 42 -21.56 6.90 15.09
CA LYS A 42 -22.82 7.39 15.67
C LYS A 42 -23.76 6.25 16.04
N GLN A 43 -23.84 5.20 15.21
CA GLN A 43 -24.60 3.99 15.54
C GLN A 43 -24.02 3.26 16.77
N LEU A 44 -22.69 3.17 16.88
CA LEU A 44 -22.02 2.61 18.05
C LEU A 44 -22.36 3.40 19.32
N GLN A 45 -22.28 4.72 19.26
CA GLN A 45 -22.64 5.62 20.36
C GLN A 45 -24.08 5.39 20.82
N ILE A 46 -25.06 5.36 19.90
CA ILE A 46 -26.47 5.12 20.22
C ILE A 46 -26.65 3.75 20.88
N LYS A 47 -25.98 2.71 20.37
CA LYS A 47 -26.04 1.36 20.94
C LYS A 47 -25.47 1.30 22.36
N GLN A 48 -24.33 1.96 22.59
CA GLN A 48 -23.70 2.02 23.91
C GLN A 48 -24.55 2.76 24.93
N GLN A 49 -25.16 3.90 24.55
CA GLN A 49 -26.07 4.65 25.42
C GLN A 49 -27.27 3.81 25.87
N LYS A 50 -27.86 3.03 24.96
CA LYS A 50 -28.99 2.13 25.27
C LYS A 50 -28.60 1.01 26.23
N LEU A 51 -27.39 0.46 26.10
CA LEU A 51 -26.96 -0.70 26.89
C LEU A 51 -26.45 -0.33 28.28
N ASN A 52 -25.77 0.81 28.42
CA ASN A 52 -25.03 1.14 29.64
C ASN A 52 -25.70 2.21 30.52
N GLY A 53 -26.75 2.90 30.04
CA GLY A 53 -27.43 3.97 30.78
C GLY A 53 -26.51 5.19 30.97
N SER A 54 -26.79 6.30 30.29
CA SER A 54 -25.81 7.38 30.17
C SER A 54 -25.70 8.24 31.44
N ARG A 55 -24.49 8.40 31.98
CA ARG A 55 -24.06 9.74 32.39
C ARG A 55 -23.55 10.45 31.14
N PRO A 56 -24.15 11.57 30.70
CA PRO A 56 -23.62 12.37 29.61
C PRO A 56 -22.21 12.86 29.99
N GLY A 57 -21.16 12.42 29.29
CA GLY A 57 -19.79 12.93 29.49
C GLY A 57 -18.65 11.92 29.51
N GLU A 58 -18.91 10.61 29.64
CA GLU A 58 -17.80 9.61 29.69
C GLU A 58 -17.36 9.07 28.32
N LEU A 59 -18.20 9.17 27.28
CA LEU A 59 -17.79 8.70 25.96
C LEU A 59 -16.86 9.73 25.30
N CYS A 60 -15.58 9.41 25.27
CA CYS A 60 -14.56 10.17 24.57
C CYS A 60 -14.08 9.43 23.33
N VAL A 61 -13.85 10.17 22.24
CA VAL A 61 -13.21 9.65 21.03
C VAL A 61 -11.74 10.02 21.05
N MET A 62 -10.86 9.02 21.07
CA MET A 62 -9.43 9.21 20.85
C MET A 62 -9.12 9.09 19.36
N ALA A 63 -8.46 10.10 18.80
CA ALA A 63 -8.11 10.16 17.39
C ALA A 63 -6.61 10.44 17.22
N THR A 64 -5.92 9.58 16.49
CA THR A 64 -4.49 9.75 16.16
C THR A 64 -4.26 9.84 14.65
N GLY A 65 -3.04 10.17 14.24
CA GLY A 65 -2.61 10.35 12.85
C GLY A 65 -3.04 11.68 12.23
N GLY A 66 -2.49 12.03 11.06
CA GLY A 66 -2.73 13.34 10.43
C GLY A 66 -4.22 13.69 10.20
N GLY A 67 -5.08 12.69 9.96
CA GLY A 67 -6.52 12.91 9.82
C GLY A 67 -7.24 13.30 11.11
N ALA A 68 -6.66 13.06 12.29
CA ALA A 68 -7.22 13.51 13.57
C ALA A 68 -7.26 15.04 13.67
N TYR A 69 -6.33 15.73 13.00
CA TYR A 69 -6.35 17.19 12.88
C TYR A 69 -7.32 17.64 11.79
N LYS A 70 -7.22 17.02 10.60
CA LYS A 70 -8.03 17.39 9.43
C LYS A 70 -9.54 17.25 9.66
N TYR A 71 -9.97 16.19 10.36
CA TYR A 71 -11.38 15.87 10.57
C TYR A 71 -11.87 16.20 11.98
N TYR A 72 -11.07 16.91 12.79
CA TYR A 72 -11.36 17.18 14.19
C TYR A 72 -12.76 17.78 14.40
N ASP A 73 -13.01 18.93 13.76
CA ASP A 73 -14.28 19.66 13.91
C ASP A 73 -15.46 18.83 13.41
N LYS A 74 -15.29 18.11 12.31
CA LYS A 74 -16.32 17.23 11.73
C LYS A 74 -16.70 16.09 12.67
N ILE A 75 -15.71 15.41 13.27
CA ILE A 75 -15.95 14.34 14.25
C ILE A 75 -16.72 14.89 15.44
N ARG A 76 -16.28 16.05 15.97
CA ARG A 76 -16.91 16.71 17.12
C ARG A 76 -18.35 17.14 16.82
N GLU A 77 -18.60 17.71 15.65
CA GLU A 77 -19.93 18.14 15.21
C GLU A 77 -20.89 16.94 15.06
N VAL A 78 -20.44 15.88 14.37
CA VAL A 78 -21.29 14.72 14.09
C VAL A 78 -21.59 13.92 15.36
N LEU A 79 -20.61 13.69 16.22
CA LEU A 79 -20.77 12.82 17.40
C LEU A 79 -21.20 13.58 18.66
N GLY A 80 -20.98 14.89 18.72
CA GLY A 80 -21.31 15.71 19.89
C GLY A 80 -20.55 15.31 21.16
N VAL A 81 -19.36 14.71 21.01
CA VAL A 81 -18.50 14.26 22.13
C VAL A 81 -17.15 14.96 22.10
N GLU A 82 -16.44 14.88 23.22
CA GLU A 82 -15.04 15.31 23.28
C GLU A 82 -14.18 14.40 22.39
N VAL A 83 -13.30 15.04 21.63
CA VAL A 83 -12.32 14.38 20.78
C VAL A 83 -10.94 14.71 21.32
N LEU A 84 -10.22 13.69 21.79
CA LEU A 84 -8.83 13.78 22.21
C LEU A 84 -7.93 13.42 21.03
N ARG A 85 -6.94 14.26 20.78
CA ARG A 85 -5.94 14.03 19.73
C ARG A 85 -4.69 13.48 20.38
N GLU A 86 -4.29 12.30 19.93
CA GLU A 86 -3.10 11.61 20.42
C GLU A 86 -1.99 11.63 19.37
N ASP A 87 -0.74 11.58 19.81
CA ASP A 87 0.42 11.51 18.90
C ASP A 87 0.41 10.21 18.08
N GLU A 88 0.84 10.31 16.82
CA GLU A 88 0.82 9.17 15.89
C GLU A 88 1.85 8.10 16.24
N MET A 89 3.06 8.50 16.62
CA MET A 89 4.13 7.56 16.94
C MET A 89 3.89 6.90 18.29
N GLU A 90 3.45 7.67 19.28
CA GLU A 90 3.13 7.15 20.60
C GLU A 90 2.01 6.10 20.54
N CYS A 91 0.88 6.41 19.90
CA CYS A 91 -0.23 5.46 19.74
C CYS A 91 0.21 4.19 18.99
N LEU A 92 1.06 4.33 17.97
CA LEU A 92 1.55 3.21 17.19
C LEU A 92 2.39 2.25 18.03
N ILE A 93 3.26 2.79 18.89
CA ILE A 93 4.15 1.98 19.73
C ILE A 93 3.38 1.34 20.88
N ILE A 94 2.53 2.11 21.57
CA ILE A 94 1.68 1.56 22.65
C ILE A 94 0.79 0.42 22.12
N GLY A 95 0.17 0.62 20.95
CA GLY A 95 -0.66 -0.39 20.32
C GLY A 95 0.14 -1.63 19.91
N LEU A 96 1.30 -1.43 19.28
CA LEU A 96 2.16 -2.54 18.85
C LEU A 96 2.70 -3.35 20.04
N ASP A 97 3.18 -2.67 21.08
CA ASP A 97 3.70 -3.34 22.28
C ASP A 97 2.60 -4.20 22.93
N PHE A 98 1.37 -3.68 23.05
CA PHE A 98 0.21 -4.45 23.51
C PHE A 98 -0.03 -5.71 22.67
N PHE A 99 0.05 -5.60 21.34
CA PHE A 99 -0.10 -6.74 20.45
C PHE A 99 1.01 -7.78 20.59
N ILE A 100 2.25 -7.34 20.76
CA ILE A 100 3.40 -8.27 20.90
C ILE A 100 3.37 -8.97 22.27
N THR A 101 2.96 -8.29 23.35
CA THR A 101 3.06 -8.84 24.71
C THR A 101 1.79 -9.54 25.20
N GLU A 102 0.60 -9.09 24.77
CA GLU A 102 -0.67 -9.56 25.33
C GLU A 102 -1.46 -10.46 24.38
N ILE A 103 -1.26 -10.34 23.06
CA ILE A 103 -2.09 -11.03 22.07
C ILE A 103 -1.36 -12.26 21.51
N PRO A 104 -1.85 -13.49 21.77
CA PRO A 104 -1.26 -14.69 21.20
C PRO A 104 -1.49 -14.75 19.69
N GLU A 105 -0.59 -15.43 18.98
CA GLU A 105 -0.70 -15.65 17.52
C GLU A 105 -0.77 -14.37 16.67
N GLU A 106 -0.26 -13.24 17.17
CA GLU A 106 -0.27 -11.97 16.44
C GLU A 106 1.02 -11.76 15.62
N VAL A 107 2.17 -12.09 16.20
CA VAL A 107 3.49 -11.89 15.56
C VAL A 107 3.90 -13.14 14.81
N PHE A 108 4.21 -13.02 13.53
CA PHE A 108 4.68 -14.15 12.72
C PHE A 108 5.79 -13.79 11.74
N THR A 109 6.56 -14.79 11.33
CA THR A 109 7.49 -14.73 10.19
C THR A 109 6.93 -15.53 9.02
N TYR A 110 7.30 -15.15 7.80
CA TYR A 110 6.87 -15.85 6.59
C TYR A 110 8.05 -16.04 5.64
N SER A 111 8.18 -17.26 5.11
CA SER A 111 9.04 -17.56 3.98
C SER A 111 8.34 -18.55 3.04
N GLU A 112 8.79 -18.64 1.79
CA GLU A 112 8.21 -19.60 0.83
C GLU A 112 8.40 -21.07 1.27
N ASN A 113 9.47 -21.35 2.03
CA ASN A 113 9.79 -22.70 2.50
C ASN A 113 9.14 -23.05 3.85
N ASP A 114 8.76 -22.03 4.62
CA ASP A 114 8.16 -22.16 5.95
C ASP A 114 6.99 -21.16 6.06
N PRO A 115 5.79 -21.58 5.64
CA PRO A 115 4.64 -20.70 5.57
C PRO A 115 4.11 -20.42 6.98
N MET A 116 4.25 -19.15 7.40
CA MET A 116 3.65 -18.55 8.59
C MET A 116 4.01 -19.24 9.92
N HIS A 117 5.10 -18.79 10.54
CA HIS A 117 5.54 -19.23 11.85
C HIS A 117 5.26 -18.18 12.92
N PHE A 118 4.32 -18.45 13.83
CA PHE A 118 3.98 -17.54 14.94
C PHE A 118 5.07 -17.52 16.01
N SER A 119 5.30 -16.34 16.57
CA SER A 119 6.20 -16.12 17.71
C SER A 119 5.40 -16.11 19.00
N GLU A 120 5.95 -16.69 20.05
CA GLU A 120 5.37 -16.57 21.40
C GLU A 120 5.47 -15.14 21.91
N ALA A 121 4.43 -14.70 22.63
CA ALA A 121 4.45 -13.43 23.33
C ALA A 121 5.55 -13.44 24.40
N ARG A 122 6.35 -12.38 24.43
CA ARG A 122 7.49 -12.24 25.36
C ARG A 122 7.58 -10.82 25.90
N PRO A 123 8.04 -10.63 27.16
CA PRO A 123 8.14 -9.30 27.75
C PRO A 123 9.38 -8.51 27.28
N ASP A 124 10.43 -9.21 26.83
CA ASP A 124 11.67 -8.59 26.34
C ASP A 124 11.65 -8.49 24.81
N ILE A 125 11.07 -7.39 24.32
CA ILE A 125 10.83 -7.15 22.89
C ILE A 125 11.80 -6.13 22.28
N TYR A 126 12.50 -5.38 23.12
CA TYR A 126 13.35 -4.28 22.67
C TYR A 126 14.81 -4.72 22.52
N PRO A 127 15.60 -4.06 21.64
CA PRO A 127 15.16 -3.06 20.67
C PRO A 127 14.54 -3.71 19.43
N TYR A 128 13.65 -2.98 18.76
CA TYR A 128 13.15 -3.35 17.43
C TYR A 128 13.09 -2.16 16.48
N LEU A 129 13.01 -2.46 15.18
CA LEU A 129 12.77 -1.47 14.13
C LEU A 129 11.35 -1.65 13.61
N LEU A 130 10.51 -0.64 13.84
CA LEU A 130 9.18 -0.57 13.26
C LEU A 130 9.24 0.11 11.90
N VAL A 131 8.84 -0.63 10.87
CA VAL A 131 8.67 -0.11 9.51
C VAL A 131 7.18 -0.02 9.22
N ASN A 132 6.61 1.17 9.44
CA ASN A 132 5.18 1.41 9.22
C ASN A 132 4.94 1.84 7.76
N ILE A 133 4.27 0.99 6.98
CA ILE A 133 3.98 1.21 5.56
C ILE A 133 2.52 1.67 5.40
N GLY A 134 2.34 2.94 5.08
CA GLY A 134 1.05 3.54 4.72
C GLY A 134 1.13 4.18 3.34
N SER A 135 0.62 5.42 3.19
CA SER A 135 0.80 6.20 1.95
C SER A 135 2.28 6.43 1.64
N GLY A 136 3.09 6.69 2.67
CA GLY A 136 4.56 6.60 2.66
C GLY A 136 5.04 5.57 3.68
N VAL A 137 6.35 5.53 3.95
CA VAL A 137 6.96 4.62 4.92
C VAL A 137 7.66 5.41 6.02
N SER A 138 7.43 5.02 7.27
CA SER A 138 8.13 5.55 8.44
C SER A 138 8.95 4.46 9.10
N MET A 139 10.22 4.74 9.39
CA MET A 139 11.13 3.82 10.07
C MET A 139 11.43 4.36 11.47
N ILE A 140 11.07 3.61 12.50
CA ILE A 140 11.13 4.03 13.90
C ILE A 140 11.96 3.01 14.67
N LYS A 141 13.07 3.47 15.25
CA LYS A 141 13.85 2.68 16.21
C LYS A 141 13.15 2.77 17.56
N VAL A 142 12.80 1.63 18.13
CA VAL A 142 12.19 1.53 19.45
C VAL A 142 13.18 0.81 20.38
N SER A 143 13.61 1.50 21.42
CA SER A 143 14.60 1.03 22.40
C SER A 143 14.00 0.74 23.78
N GLY A 144 12.74 1.13 24.00
CA GLY A 144 11.97 0.83 25.20
C GLY A 144 10.56 1.43 25.12
N PRO A 145 9.72 1.22 26.15
CA PRO A 145 8.29 1.56 26.11
C PRO A 145 8.01 3.04 25.78
N THR A 146 8.87 3.94 26.26
CA THR A 146 8.76 5.38 26.01
C THR A 146 10.01 5.93 25.31
N GLN A 147 10.84 5.05 24.74
CA GLN A 147 12.12 5.41 24.12
C GLN A 147 12.11 5.02 22.66
N TYR A 148 11.76 5.98 21.82
CA TYR A 148 11.64 5.76 20.39
C TYR A 148 12.05 6.99 19.59
N GLN A 149 12.53 6.74 18.38
CA GLN A 149 12.98 7.79 17.48
C GLN A 149 12.67 7.40 16.04
N ARG A 150 12.07 8.33 15.29
CA ARG A 150 11.98 8.21 13.83
C ARG A 150 13.38 8.37 13.24
N ILE A 151 13.93 7.27 12.73
CA ILE A 151 15.28 7.23 12.15
C ILE A 151 15.29 7.47 10.64
N GLY A 152 14.13 7.39 9.99
CA GLY A 152 14.03 7.62 8.56
C GLY A 152 12.64 7.36 8.00
N GLY A 153 12.57 7.31 6.68
CA GLY A 153 11.37 6.97 5.93
C GLY A 153 11.55 7.26 4.45
N THR A 154 10.60 6.81 3.65
CA THR A 154 10.55 7.07 2.21
C THR A 154 9.14 7.49 1.80
N SER A 155 9.04 8.36 0.79
CA SER A 155 7.76 8.67 0.15
C SER A 155 7.30 7.55 -0.79
N LEU A 156 8.17 6.59 -1.11
CA LEU A 156 7.84 5.39 -1.88
C LEU A 156 7.19 4.36 -0.95
N GLY A 157 5.90 4.53 -0.68
CA GLY A 157 5.08 3.56 0.06
C GLY A 157 3.89 3.07 -0.75
N GLY A 158 2.85 2.61 -0.05
CA GLY A 158 1.63 2.09 -0.68
C GLY A 158 0.89 3.13 -1.52
N GLY A 159 0.97 4.42 -1.18
CA GLY A 159 0.36 5.49 -1.97
C GLY A 159 1.03 5.67 -3.33
N THR A 160 2.36 5.49 -3.39
CA THR A 160 3.12 5.55 -4.65
C THR A 160 2.82 4.33 -5.51
N LEU A 161 2.79 3.12 -4.93
CA LEU A 161 2.39 1.90 -5.64
C LEU A 161 0.99 2.05 -6.22
N TRP A 162 0.03 2.43 -5.38
CA TRP A 162 -1.37 2.56 -5.78
C TRP A 162 -1.57 3.63 -6.86
N GLY A 163 -0.95 4.81 -6.69
CA GLY A 163 -1.05 5.90 -7.66
C GLY A 163 -0.49 5.52 -9.02
N LEU A 164 0.70 4.91 -9.07
CA LEU A 164 1.32 4.48 -10.33
C LEU A 164 0.52 3.37 -11.02
N LEU A 165 0.05 2.37 -10.27
CA LEU A 165 -0.75 1.29 -10.84
C LEU A 165 -2.10 1.78 -11.36
N SER A 166 -2.78 2.68 -10.64
CA SER A 166 -4.03 3.29 -11.13
C SER A 166 -3.84 3.97 -12.48
N LEU A 167 -2.71 4.69 -12.65
CA LEU A 167 -2.39 5.38 -13.90
C LEU A 167 -1.99 4.43 -15.04
N LEU A 168 -1.23 3.37 -14.71
CA LEU A 168 -0.58 2.53 -15.73
C LEU A 168 -1.39 1.30 -16.12
N THR A 169 -2.20 0.73 -15.23
CA THR A 169 -2.87 -0.56 -15.44
C THR A 169 -4.37 -0.42 -15.62
N GLY A 170 -4.97 0.66 -15.09
CA GLY A 170 -6.41 0.89 -15.07
C GLY A 170 -7.14 0.15 -13.94
N ALA A 171 -6.39 -0.47 -13.01
CA ALA A 171 -6.94 -1.08 -11.81
C ALA A 171 -7.64 -0.03 -10.93
N ARG A 172 -8.75 -0.44 -10.29
CA ARG A 172 -9.61 0.46 -9.51
C ARG A 172 -9.46 0.26 -8.01
N THR A 173 -9.17 -0.97 -7.60
CA THR A 173 -8.98 -1.33 -6.19
C THR A 173 -7.57 -1.85 -5.95
N PHE A 174 -7.14 -1.81 -4.69
CA PHE A 174 -5.85 -2.38 -4.29
C PHE A 174 -5.81 -3.90 -4.49
N ASP A 175 -6.94 -4.59 -4.28
CA ASP A 175 -7.04 -6.04 -4.48
C ASP A 175 -6.90 -6.42 -5.96
N ASP A 176 -7.48 -5.63 -6.87
CA ASP A 176 -7.27 -5.81 -8.31
C ASP A 176 -5.78 -5.71 -8.65
N MET A 177 -5.08 -4.74 -8.06
CA MET A 177 -3.65 -4.53 -8.29
C MET A 177 -2.80 -5.71 -7.83
N LEU A 178 -3.10 -6.25 -6.64
CA LEU A 178 -2.43 -7.45 -6.13
C LEU A 178 -2.71 -8.66 -7.03
N SER A 179 -3.97 -8.88 -7.43
CA SER A 179 -4.35 -9.97 -8.33
C SER A 179 -3.68 -9.88 -9.71
N MET A 180 -3.44 -8.66 -10.21
CA MET A 180 -2.68 -8.44 -11.43
C MET A 180 -1.20 -8.75 -11.23
N ALA A 181 -0.60 -8.30 -10.13
CA ALA A 181 0.81 -8.55 -9.81
C ALA A 181 1.11 -10.05 -9.61
N GLU A 182 0.19 -10.80 -9.01
CA GLU A 182 0.32 -12.25 -8.81
C GLU A 182 0.45 -13.01 -10.14
N ARG A 183 -0.28 -12.58 -11.17
CA ARG A 183 -0.33 -13.23 -12.49
C ARG A 183 0.70 -12.70 -13.48
N GLY A 184 1.33 -11.55 -13.20
CA GLY A 184 2.28 -10.92 -14.10
C GLY A 184 3.63 -11.62 -14.17
N ASP A 185 4.46 -11.24 -15.12
CA ASP A 185 5.88 -11.59 -15.17
C ASP A 185 6.73 -10.32 -15.24
N ASN A 186 7.44 -10.01 -14.16
CA ASN A 186 8.25 -8.79 -14.10
C ASN A 186 9.44 -8.85 -15.08
N ALA A 187 9.90 -10.03 -15.50
CA ALA A 187 11.01 -10.17 -16.45
C ALA A 187 10.69 -9.55 -17.82
N ALA A 188 9.42 -9.37 -18.19
CA ALA A 188 9.03 -8.66 -19.40
C ALA A 188 9.34 -7.15 -19.34
N VAL A 189 9.30 -6.56 -18.14
CA VAL A 189 9.38 -5.10 -17.90
C VAL A 189 10.73 -4.69 -17.30
N ASP A 190 11.26 -5.50 -16.40
CA ASP A 190 12.50 -5.25 -15.66
C ASP A 190 13.73 -5.73 -16.41
N MET A 191 14.85 -5.03 -16.20
CA MET A 191 16.17 -5.52 -16.57
C MET A 191 16.71 -6.39 -15.43
N LEU A 192 17.01 -7.65 -15.73
CA LEU A 192 17.60 -8.59 -14.78
C LEU A 192 19.13 -8.61 -14.91
N VAL A 193 19.82 -9.11 -13.90
CA VAL A 193 21.28 -9.32 -13.93
C VAL A 193 21.68 -10.20 -15.13
N GLY A 194 20.90 -11.23 -15.44
CA GLY A 194 21.11 -12.09 -16.60
C GLY A 194 20.99 -11.35 -17.94
N ASP A 195 20.18 -10.29 -18.04
CA ASP A 195 20.08 -9.47 -19.27
C ASP A 195 21.36 -8.65 -19.52
N ILE A 196 22.15 -8.38 -18.47
CA ILE A 196 23.40 -7.59 -18.53
C ILE A 196 24.61 -8.50 -18.72
N TYR A 197 24.68 -9.57 -17.94
CA TYR A 197 25.87 -10.42 -17.83
C TYR A 197 25.73 -11.78 -18.53
N GLY A 198 24.54 -12.16 -19.00
CA GLY A 198 24.25 -13.45 -19.62
C GLY A 198 24.19 -14.65 -18.64
N THR A 199 24.77 -14.49 -17.45
CA THR A 199 24.81 -15.48 -16.37
C THR A 199 24.65 -14.81 -15.02
N ASP A 200 24.73 -15.59 -13.94
CA ASP A 200 24.86 -15.07 -12.58
C ASP A 200 26.10 -14.16 -12.45
N TYR A 201 26.01 -13.16 -11.58
CA TYR A 201 27.14 -12.28 -11.27
C TYR A 201 27.80 -12.70 -9.95
N SER A 202 28.59 -13.77 -10.04
CA SER A 202 29.15 -14.48 -8.87
C SER A 202 30.08 -13.65 -7.99
N LYS A 203 30.71 -12.59 -8.52
CA LYS A 203 31.64 -11.73 -7.74
C LYS A 203 30.99 -11.05 -6.54
N ILE A 204 29.68 -10.77 -6.62
CA ILE A 204 28.91 -10.10 -5.58
C ILE A 204 27.67 -10.92 -5.15
N GLY A 205 27.61 -12.18 -5.56
CA GLY A 205 26.56 -13.12 -5.14
C GLY A 205 25.16 -12.84 -5.70
N LEU A 206 25.04 -12.17 -6.85
CA LEU A 206 23.73 -11.89 -7.47
C LEU A 206 23.35 -12.97 -8.49
N LYS A 207 22.13 -13.51 -8.36
CA LYS A 207 21.56 -14.46 -9.32
C LYS A 207 21.17 -13.74 -10.60
N SER A 208 21.19 -14.44 -11.73
CA SER A 208 20.72 -13.94 -13.03
C SER A 208 19.27 -13.47 -13.02
N SER A 209 18.43 -14.03 -12.14
CA SER A 209 17.03 -13.63 -11.93
C SER A 209 16.86 -12.38 -11.06
N THR A 210 17.93 -11.85 -10.45
CA THR A 210 17.85 -10.63 -9.63
C THR A 210 17.57 -9.42 -10.52
N ILE A 211 16.63 -8.56 -10.10
CA ILE A 211 16.34 -7.30 -10.79
C ILE A 211 17.56 -6.37 -10.65
N ALA A 212 18.13 -5.98 -11.79
CA ALA A 212 19.20 -4.98 -11.85
C ALA A 212 18.62 -3.56 -12.02
N SER A 213 17.53 -3.41 -12.77
CA SER A 213 16.83 -2.14 -12.96
C SER A 213 15.35 -2.37 -13.22
N SER A 214 14.51 -1.96 -12.25
CA SER A 214 13.06 -1.96 -12.42
C SER A 214 12.67 -1.06 -13.60
N PHE A 215 11.74 -1.52 -14.44
CA PHE A 215 11.32 -0.82 -15.68
C PHE A 215 12.43 -0.61 -16.73
N GLY A 216 13.60 -1.23 -16.57
CA GLY A 216 14.76 -0.99 -17.45
C GLY A 216 14.50 -1.33 -18.93
N LYS A 217 13.63 -2.31 -19.23
CA LYS A 217 13.31 -2.69 -20.62
C LYS A 217 12.39 -1.70 -21.31
N VAL A 218 11.56 -0.98 -20.54
CA VAL A 218 10.66 0.06 -21.08
C VAL A 218 11.44 1.17 -21.78
N PHE A 219 12.52 1.64 -21.15
CA PHE A 219 13.37 2.68 -21.72
C PHE A 219 14.13 2.18 -22.96
N LYS A 220 14.68 0.97 -22.90
CA LYS A 220 15.41 0.35 -24.02
C LYS A 220 14.51 0.24 -25.27
N MET A 221 13.31 -0.32 -25.12
CA MET A 221 12.37 -0.46 -26.23
C MET A 221 11.89 0.88 -26.79
N LYS A 222 11.72 1.90 -25.94
CA LYS A 222 11.37 3.24 -26.40
C LYS A 222 12.46 3.81 -27.33
N ARG A 223 13.73 3.70 -26.92
CA ARG A 223 14.87 4.16 -27.73
C ARG A 223 15.04 3.39 -29.03
N GLU A 224 14.80 2.08 -29.01
CA GLU A 224 14.84 1.25 -30.22
C GLU A 224 13.75 1.69 -31.20
N ALA A 225 12.52 1.91 -30.73
CA ALA A 225 11.43 2.41 -31.57
C ALA A 225 11.69 3.83 -32.12
N GLU A 226 12.32 4.71 -31.34
CA GLU A 226 12.75 6.03 -31.80
C GLU A 226 13.78 5.93 -32.92
N ARG A 227 14.80 5.08 -32.77
CA ARG A 227 15.82 4.83 -33.82
C ARG A 227 15.22 4.23 -35.09
N GLU A 228 14.35 3.23 -34.97
CA GLU A 228 13.65 2.64 -36.11
C GLU A 228 12.80 3.67 -36.86
N ALA A 229 12.18 4.61 -36.15
CA ALA A 229 11.40 5.69 -36.76
C ALA A 229 12.29 6.73 -37.45
N GLU A 230 13.48 7.02 -36.91
CA GLU A 230 14.47 7.91 -37.52
C GLU A 230 15.09 7.27 -38.78
N ASP A 231 15.45 5.99 -38.73
CA ASP A 231 16.05 5.25 -39.85
C ASP A 231 15.05 4.95 -40.98
N GLY A 232 13.74 4.88 -40.66
CA GLY A 232 12.66 4.69 -41.63
C GLY A 232 12.24 5.96 -42.41
N GLY A 233 12.76 7.13 -42.05
CA GLY A 233 12.44 8.43 -42.67
C GLY A 233 13.19 8.76 -43.97
N GLY A 234 14.14 7.92 -44.37
CA GLY A 234 15.02 8.14 -45.53
C GLY A 234 14.61 7.38 -46.80
N SER A 235 13.35 7.42 -47.24
CA SER A 235 13.03 7.02 -48.62
C SER A 235 13.48 8.12 -49.57
N THR A 236 14.62 7.88 -50.21
CA THR A 236 15.08 8.61 -51.39
C THR A 236 13.97 8.58 -52.45
N TYR A 237 13.47 9.76 -52.81
CA TYR A 237 12.70 9.98 -54.02
C TYR A 237 13.53 9.45 -55.21
N ARG A 238 13.16 8.27 -55.73
CA ARG A 238 13.44 7.92 -57.12
C ARG A 238 12.19 8.27 -57.91
N GLU A 239 12.31 9.40 -58.61
CA GLU A 239 11.46 9.80 -59.71
C GLU A 239 11.52 8.71 -60.78
N ASP A 240 10.40 8.05 -61.06
CA ASP A 240 10.05 7.54 -62.40
C ASP A 240 8.62 6.98 -62.42
N GLY A 241 7.78 7.55 -63.30
CA GLY A 241 6.73 6.79 -63.99
C GLY A 241 5.31 6.77 -63.41
N LEU A 242 4.50 7.75 -63.84
CA LEU A 242 3.04 7.73 -64.01
C LEU A 242 2.34 6.36 -64.01
N ALA A 243 1.35 6.16 -63.11
CA ALA A 243 0.03 5.59 -63.42
C ALA A 243 -0.93 5.66 -62.22
N ASN A 244 -2.18 6.06 -62.50
CA ASN A 244 -3.31 6.22 -61.58
C ASN A 244 -3.73 4.94 -60.83
N GLY A 245 -4.24 5.08 -59.61
CA GLY A 245 -4.97 4.02 -58.92
C GLY A 245 -5.44 4.41 -57.51
N ASP A 246 -6.73 4.67 -57.40
CA ASP A 246 -7.50 5.02 -56.20
C ASP A 246 -7.37 3.98 -55.07
N GLY A 247 -7.34 4.41 -53.80
CA GLY A 247 -7.16 3.48 -52.69
C GLY A 247 -7.03 4.13 -51.32
N SER A 248 -8.15 4.58 -50.76
CA SER A 248 -8.30 4.93 -49.35
C SER A 248 -7.92 3.74 -48.46
N ASN A 249 -6.87 3.88 -47.64
CA ASN A 249 -6.68 2.98 -46.50
C ASN A 249 -6.04 3.73 -45.31
N SER A 250 -6.89 4.39 -44.53
CA SER A 250 -6.52 4.92 -43.22
C SER A 250 -6.40 3.77 -42.23
N SER A 251 -5.27 3.06 -42.22
CA SER A 251 -4.96 2.11 -41.15
C SER A 251 -4.50 2.89 -39.92
N SER A 252 -5.43 3.25 -39.04
CA SER A 252 -5.14 3.62 -37.67
C SER A 252 -4.47 2.42 -36.98
N ARG A 253 -3.13 2.41 -36.89
CA ARG A 253 -2.40 1.40 -36.11
C ARG A 253 -2.87 1.51 -34.66
N PRO A 254 -3.51 0.47 -34.09
CA PRO A 254 -3.82 0.49 -32.67
C PRO A 254 -2.48 0.47 -31.93
N SER A 255 -2.28 1.42 -31.03
CA SER A 255 -1.21 1.38 -30.03
C SER A 255 -1.37 0.10 -29.21
N ARG A 256 -0.71 -0.99 -29.63
CA ARG A 256 -0.57 -2.20 -28.82
C ARG A 256 0.24 -1.78 -27.61
N ARG A 257 -0.38 -1.74 -26.42
CA ARG A 257 0.35 -1.71 -25.15
C ARG A 257 1.39 -2.84 -25.22
N LYS A 258 2.68 -2.47 -25.30
CA LYS A 258 3.78 -3.43 -25.47
C LYS A 258 4.06 -4.26 -24.21
N PHE A 259 3.56 -3.82 -23.05
CA PHE A 259 3.66 -4.55 -21.77
C PHE A 259 2.27 -4.85 -21.23
N GLY A 260 2.08 -6.07 -20.74
CA GLY A 260 0.86 -6.46 -20.05
C GLY A 260 0.68 -5.65 -18.78
N PRO A 261 -0.53 -5.19 -18.44
CA PRO A 261 -0.75 -4.45 -17.21
C PRO A 261 -0.46 -5.32 -15.97
N GLU A 262 -0.56 -6.65 -16.07
CA GLU A 262 -0.13 -7.62 -15.05
C GLU A 262 1.39 -7.58 -14.82
N ASP A 263 2.20 -7.57 -15.89
CA ASP A 263 3.67 -7.51 -15.81
C ASP A 263 4.14 -6.20 -15.16
N VAL A 264 3.49 -5.09 -15.53
CA VAL A 264 3.70 -3.77 -14.95
C VAL A 264 3.35 -3.79 -13.46
N SER A 265 2.25 -4.44 -13.08
CA SER A 265 1.87 -4.61 -11.67
C SER A 265 2.92 -5.38 -10.88
N ARG A 266 3.42 -6.49 -11.40
CA ARG A 266 4.44 -7.30 -10.72
C ARG A 266 5.77 -6.56 -10.56
N SER A 267 6.22 -5.89 -11.62
CA SER A 267 7.43 -5.07 -11.61
C SER A 267 7.36 -3.94 -10.57
N LEU A 268 6.26 -3.17 -10.53
CA LEU A 268 6.12 -2.10 -9.53
C LEU A 268 6.03 -2.61 -8.11
N LEU A 269 5.32 -3.72 -7.88
CA LEU A 269 5.24 -4.33 -6.55
C LEU A 269 6.63 -4.72 -6.03
N TYR A 270 7.48 -5.30 -6.88
CA TYR A 270 8.87 -5.63 -6.51
C TYR A 270 9.77 -4.40 -6.37
N ALA A 271 9.53 -3.33 -7.12
CA ALA A 271 10.31 -2.10 -7.02
C ALA A 271 10.07 -1.31 -5.71
N ILE A 272 8.89 -1.48 -5.09
CA ILE A 272 8.49 -0.76 -3.87
C ILE A 272 8.62 -1.65 -2.61
N ARG A 273 9.01 -2.93 -2.78
CA ARG A 273 9.21 -3.90 -1.69
C ARG A 273 10.42 -3.59 -0.82
#